data_AF-A0A9Q3BFG6-F1
#
_entry.id   AF-A0A9Q3BFG6-F1
#
_cell.length_a   1.000
_cell.length_b   1.000
_cell.length_c   1.000
_cell.angle_alpha   90.00
_cell.angle_beta   90.00
_cell.angle_gamma   90.00
#
_symmetry.space_group_name_H-M   'P 1'
#
loop_
_entity.id
_entity.type
_entity.pdbx_description
1 polymer ?
#
loop_
_entity_poly.entity_id
_entity_poly.type
_entity_poly.pdbx_seq_one_letter_code
_entity_poly.pdbx_strand_id
1 'polypeptide(L)'
;MFKIYVEKQTGREIKGIVSDNGGEFTSKEFKDYLMNNGIKFMSTTPYTPQQNPISKRANRTLMERTRCLLLDSQLPMIWWGEAAATAAY
;
A
#
# COMPACT_ATOMS: atom_id res chain seq x y z
N MET A 1 -13.54 7.05 0.03
CA MET A 1 -13.15 7.44 -1.35
C MET A 1 -12.26 6.39 -2.01
N PHE A 2 -11.20 5.90 -1.33
CA PHE A 2 -10.26 4.90 -1.89
C PHE A 2 -10.90 3.55 -2.32
N LYS A 3 -11.71 2.92 -1.45
CA LYS A 3 -12.38 1.64 -1.76
C LYS A 3 -13.10 1.66 -3.11
N ILE A 4 -14.03 2.61 -3.28
CA ILE A 4 -14.84 2.76 -4.49
C ILE A 4 -13.95 2.98 -5.73
N TYR A 5 -12.90 3.79 -5.61
CA TYR A 5 -11.98 4.04 -6.72
C TYR A 5 -11.31 2.75 -7.19
N VAL A 6 -10.68 1.99 -6.28
CA VAL A 6 -9.96 0.75 -6.62
C VAL A 6 -10.90 -0.31 -7.18
N GLU A 7 -12.09 -0.47 -6.60
CA GLU A 7 -13.07 -1.46 -7.07
C GLU A 7 -13.57 -1.12 -8.48
N LYS A 8 -13.75 0.17 -8.79
CA LYS A 8 -14.13 0.61 -10.14
C LYS A 8 -12.99 0.46 -11.16
N GLN A 9 -11.74 0.75 -10.77
CA GLN A 9 -10.59 0.63 -11.68
C GLN A 9 -10.24 -0.83 -11.98
N THR A 10 -10.38 -1.71 -11.00
CA THR A 10 -9.99 -3.12 -11.13
C THR A 10 -11.14 -4.06 -11.50
N GLY A 11 -12.39 -3.62 -11.33
CA GLY A 11 -13.59 -4.45 -11.45
C GLY A 11 -13.69 -5.53 -10.36
N ARG A 12 -12.94 -5.40 -9.27
CA ARG A 12 -12.83 -6.41 -8.20
C ARG A 12 -13.12 -5.77 -6.84
N GLU A 13 -13.96 -6.43 -6.05
CA GLU A 13 -14.24 -6.01 -4.67
C GLU A 13 -13.08 -6.33 -3.72
N ILE A 14 -12.85 -5.44 -2.76
CA ILE A 14 -11.85 -5.66 -1.71
C ILE A 14 -12.41 -6.64 -0.69
N LYS A 15 -11.83 -7.84 -0.62
CA LYS A 15 -12.29 -8.90 0.31
C LYS A 15 -11.56 -8.90 1.65
N GLY A 16 -10.32 -8.41 1.67
CA GLY A 16 -9.52 -8.40 2.88
C GLY A 16 -8.30 -7.51 2.77
N ILE A 17 -7.83 -7.05 3.93
CA ILE A 17 -6.65 -6.21 4.10
C ILE A 17 -5.71 -6.92 5.05
N VAL A 18 -4.44 -7.00 4.66
CA VAL A 18 -3.34 -7.46 5.52
C VAL A 18 -2.49 -6.25 5.89
N SER A 19 -2.44 -5.93 7.18
CA SER A 19 -1.57 -4.91 7.73
C SER A 19 -0.47 -5.57 8.55
N ASP A 20 0.71 -4.92 8.63
CA ASP A 20 1.58 -5.21 9.75
C ASP A 20 1.00 -4.59 11.03
N ASN A 21 1.50 -5.03 12.19
CA ASN A 21 1.04 -4.53 13.49
C ASN A 21 1.57 -3.11 13.79
N GLY A 22 1.89 -2.31 12.75
CA GLY A 22 2.13 -0.88 12.87
C GLY A 22 0.88 -0.21 13.42
N GLY A 23 1.03 0.60 14.48
CA GLY A 23 -0.08 1.20 15.22
C GLY A 23 -1.07 1.99 14.37
N GLU A 24 -0.66 2.40 13.16
CA GLU A 24 -1.41 3.19 12.19
C GLU A 24 -2.76 2.58 11.80
N PHE A 25 -2.87 1.24 11.77
CA PHE A 25 -4.09 0.51 11.38
C PHE A 25 -4.81 -0.13 12.56
N THR A 26 -4.55 0.34 13.78
CA THR A 26 -5.12 -0.25 15.01
C THR A 26 -6.38 0.45 15.51
N SER A 27 -6.73 1.62 14.93
CA SER A 27 -7.86 2.43 15.35
C SER A 27 -9.20 1.70 15.24
N LYS A 28 -10.12 2.05 16.15
CA LYS A 28 -11.44 1.43 16.21
C LYS A 28 -12.27 1.83 14.99
N GLU A 29 -12.20 3.11 14.61
CA GLU A 29 -12.89 3.68 13.47
C GLU A 29 -12.54 2.95 12.16
N PHE A 30 -11.26 2.60 12.00
CA PHE A 30 -10.80 1.85 10.83
C PHE A 30 -11.34 0.42 10.82
N LYS A 31 -11.31 -0.28 11.97
CA LYS A 31 -11.86 -1.64 12.09
C LYS A 31 -13.37 -1.68 11.87
N ASP A 32 -14.09 -0.71 12.42
CA ASP A 32 -15.54 -0.58 12.25
C ASP A 32 -15.88 -0.30 10.77
N TYR A 33 -15.11 0.56 10.10
CA TYR A 33 -15.24 0.77 8.66
C TYR A 33 -15.07 -0.52 7.86
N LEU A 34 -14.03 -1.31 8.13
CA LEU A 34 -13.79 -2.58 7.43
C LEU A 34 -14.91 -3.59 7.69
N MET A 35 -15.36 -3.70 8.95
CA MET A 35 -16.45 -4.59 9.34
C MET A 35 -17.76 -4.24 8.64
N ASN A 36 -18.13 -2.94 8.62
CA ASN A 36 -19.34 -2.45 7.96
C ASN A 36 -19.31 -2.66 6.43
N ASN A 37 -18.12 -2.76 5.84
CA ASN A 37 -17.93 -3.05 4.42
C ASN A 37 -17.71 -4.55 4.13
N GLY A 38 -17.80 -5.42 5.13
CA GLY A 38 -17.56 -6.87 4.98
C GLY A 38 -16.11 -7.25 4.63
N ILE A 39 -15.16 -6.34 4.89
CA ILE A 39 -13.75 -6.53 4.55
C ILE A 39 -13.02 -7.21 5.72
N LYS A 40 -12.39 -8.35 5.47
CA LYS A 40 -11.61 -9.07 6.49
C LYS A 40 -10.30 -8.33 6.80
N PHE A 41 -10.12 -7.87 8.03
CA PHE A 41 -8.84 -7.34 8.49
C PHE A 41 -7.97 -8.44 9.09
N MET A 42 -6.73 -8.55 8.63
CA MET A 42 -5.71 -9.45 9.18
C MET A 42 -4.50 -8.62 9.58
N SER A 43 -4.16 -8.65 10.87
CA SER A 43 -2.90 -8.08 11.33
C SER A 43 -1.85 -9.19 11.42
N THR A 44 -0.67 -8.96 10.84
CA THR A 44 0.44 -9.90 10.98
C THR A 44 0.98 -9.86 12.41
N THR A 45 1.37 -11.02 12.93
CA THR A 45 1.98 -11.11 14.27
C THR A 45 3.25 -10.26 14.31
N PRO A 46 3.53 -9.52 15.41
CA PRO A 46 4.79 -8.83 15.59
C PRO A 46 5.96 -9.77 15.28
N TYR A 47 6.99 -9.26 14.60
CA TYR A 47 8.19 -10.04 14.23
C TYR A 47 7.96 -11.19 13.24
N THR A 48 6.85 -11.21 12.48
CA THR A 48 6.68 -12.13 11.34
C THR A 48 6.62 -11.40 9.98
N PRO A 49 7.74 -10.83 9.49
CA PRO A 49 7.81 -10.17 8.19
C PRO A 49 7.27 -10.98 7.01
N GLN A 50 7.31 -12.31 7.12
CA GLN A 50 6.90 -13.28 6.12
C GLN A 50 5.38 -13.31 5.90
N GLN A 51 4.57 -12.78 6.83
CA GLN A 51 3.12 -12.74 6.70
C GLN A 51 2.60 -11.56 5.84
N ASN A 52 3.45 -10.59 5.51
CA ASN A 52 3.13 -9.53 4.55
C ASN A 52 4.19 -9.39 3.43
N PRO A 53 4.53 -10.48 2.70
CA PRO A 53 5.63 -10.47 1.76
C PRO A 53 5.25 -9.74 0.47
N ILE A 54 3.96 -9.70 0.12
CA ILE A 54 3.46 -9.09 -1.11
C ILE A 54 3.60 -7.56 -1.04
N SER A 55 3.13 -6.93 0.03
CA SER A 55 3.25 -5.47 0.20
C SER A 55 4.73 -5.05 0.26
N LYS A 56 5.55 -5.80 0.99
CA LYS A 56 6.99 -5.50 1.13
C LYS A 56 7.72 -5.59 -0.20
N ARG A 57 7.44 -6.61 -1.01
CA ARG A 57 8.01 -6.75 -2.36
C ARG A 57 7.54 -5.63 -3.27
N ALA A 58 6.24 -5.33 -3.29
CA ALA A 58 5.67 -4.27 -4.10
C ALA A 58 6.28 -2.90 -3.76
N ASN A 59 6.35 -2.56 -2.46
CA ASN A 59 6.97 -1.32 -2.00
C ASN A 59 8.45 -1.24 -2.36
N ARG A 60 9.19 -2.35 -2.25
CA ARG A 60 10.59 -2.41 -2.65
C ARG A 60 10.74 -2.14 -4.15
N THR A 61 9.99 -2.84 -4.99
CA THR A 61 10.02 -2.66 -6.45
C THR A 61 9.64 -1.24 -6.85
N LEU A 62 8.60 -0.66 -6.22
CA LEU A 62 8.19 0.72 -6.49
C LEU A 62 9.35 1.69 -6.18
N MET A 63 9.94 1.59 -4.99
CA MET A 63 11.04 2.48 -4.59
C MET A 63 12.32 2.27 -5.42
N GLU A 64 12.58 1.05 -5.90
CA GLU A 64 13.65 0.79 -6.86
C GLU A 64 13.38 1.52 -8.18
N ARG A 65 12.17 1.40 -8.76
CA ARG A 65 11.76 2.14 -9.96
C ARG A 65 11.87 3.65 -9.77
N THR A 66 11.38 4.18 -8.65
CA THR A 66 11.46 5.61 -8.31
C THR A 66 12.92 6.09 -8.30
N ARG A 67 13.84 5.34 -7.68
CA ARG A 67 15.26 5.69 -7.67
C ARG A 67 15.86 5.65 -9.06
N CYS A 68 15.56 4.64 -9.86
CA CYS A 68 16.02 4.56 -11.25
C CYS A 68 15.56 5.77 -12.07
N LEU A 69 14.28 6.17 -11.96
CA LEU A 69 13.74 7.34 -12.66
C LEU A 69 14.42 8.65 -12.25
N LEU A 70 14.66 8.85 -10.95
CA LEU A 70 15.37 10.05 -10.47
C LEU A 70 16.82 10.12 -10.99
N LEU A 71 17.51 8.98 -10.99
CA LEU A 71 18.89 8.90 -11.48
C LEU A 71 18.98 9.12 -12.99
N ASP A 72 18.09 8.50 -13.76
CA ASP A 72 18.06 8.62 -15.22
C ASP A 72 17.70 10.03 -15.68
N SER A 73 16.71 10.65 -15.03
CA SER A 73 16.29 12.03 -15.31
C SER A 73 17.21 13.11 -14.74
N GLN A 74 18.20 12.73 -13.92
CA GLN A 74 19.10 13.64 -13.19
C GLN A 74 18.35 14.67 -12.32
N LEU A 75 17.14 14.33 -11.88
CA LEU A 75 16.32 15.23 -11.06
C LEU A 75 16.72 15.16 -9.58
N PRO A 76 16.70 16.30 -8.86
CA PRO A 76 16.94 16.29 -7.41
C PRO A 76 15.87 15.49 -6.66
N MET A 77 16.24 14.99 -5.47
CA MET A 77 15.35 14.19 -4.59
C MET A 77 14.04 14.90 -4.22
N ILE A 78 13.95 16.22 -4.34
CA ILE A 78 12.71 16.97 -4.14
C ILE A 78 11.56 16.47 -5.06
N TRP A 79 11.90 15.91 -6.22
CA TRP A 79 10.95 15.36 -7.19
C TRP A 79 10.56 13.89 -6.93
N TRP A 80 10.93 13.32 -5.77
CA TRP A 80 10.66 11.91 -5.47
C TRP A 80 9.16 11.55 -5.57
N GLY A 81 8.27 12.48 -5.23
CA GLY A 81 6.82 12.27 -5.30
C GLY A 81 6.34 12.05 -6.74
N GLU A 82 6.79 12.89 -7.67
CA GLU A 82 6.48 12.77 -9.10
C GLU A 82 7.12 11.51 -9.71
N ALA A 83 8.36 11.22 -9.33
CA ALA A 83 9.04 10.00 -9.75
C ALA A 83 8.32 8.74 -9.22
N ALA A 84 7.80 8.77 -7.98
CA ALA A 84 7.04 7.66 -7.41
C ALA A 84 5.67 7.50 -8.05
N ALA A 85 4.98 8.60 -8.36
CA ALA A 85 3.72 8.58 -9.11
C ALA A 85 3.93 7.98 -10.51
N THR A 86 4.99 8.39 -11.20
CA THR A 86 5.39 7.85 -12.51
C THR A 86 5.78 6.37 -12.41
N ALA A 87 6.49 5.97 -11.35
CA ALA A 87 6.83 4.57 -11.10
C ALA A 87 5.60 3.69 -10.76
N ALA A 88 4.50 4.27 -10.29
CA ALA A 88 3.27 3.57 -9.93
C ALA A 88 2.25 3.48 -11.08
N TYR A 89 2.46 4.24 -12.17
CA TYR A 89 1.69 4.16 -13.41
C TYR A 89 2.10 2.93 -14.23
#